data_AF-A0A662EGS3-F1
#
_entry.id   AF-A0A662EGS3-F1
#
_cell.length_a   1.000
_cell.length_b   1.000
_cell.length_c   1.000
_cell.angle_alpha   90.00
_cell.angle_beta   90.00
_cell.angle_gamma   90.00
#
_symmetry.space_group_name_H-M   'P 1'
#
loop_
_entity.id
_entity.type
_entity.pdbx_description
1 polymer ?
#
loop_
_entity_poly.entity_id
_entity_poly.type
_entity_poly.pdbx_seq_one_letter_code
_entity_poly.pdbx_strand_id
1 'polypeptide(L)'
;MLDDILLVGRITGEEENATALVANMTQRMEEIKNKTRDVKRPTVAHVTWHDPIWVAGSGTVQDEVIEIAGGENAFSDIKDWGTVSLEEFIDKNPDVIIVSVGHGVVGM
;
A
#
# COMPACT_ATOMS: atom_id res chain seq x y z
N MET A 1 4.12 -10.67 5.71
CA MET A 1 5.15 -9.64 5.99
C MET A 1 5.61 -9.62 7.43
N LEU A 2 4.76 -9.34 8.44
CA LEU A 2 5.24 -9.35 9.85
C LEU A 2 5.73 -10.73 10.30
N ASP A 3 5.04 -11.80 9.88
CA ASP A 3 5.47 -13.18 10.16
C ASP A 3 6.81 -13.52 9.51
N ASP A 4 7.13 -12.92 8.36
CA ASP A 4 8.41 -13.13 7.67
C ASP A 4 9.57 -12.53 8.48
N ILE A 5 9.34 -11.39 9.16
CA ILE A 5 10.32 -10.80 10.09
C ILE A 5 10.59 -11.76 11.26
N LEU A 6 9.54 -12.36 11.83
CA LEU A 6 9.68 -13.34 12.90
C LEU A 6 10.43 -14.60 12.45
N LEU A 7 10.12 -15.07 11.23
CA LEU A 7 10.80 -16.23 10.63
C LEU A 7 12.31 -15.96 10.47
N VAL A 8 12.68 -14.80 9.93
CA VAL A 8 14.09 -14.42 9.79
C VAL A 8 14.76 -14.30 11.14
N GLY A 9 14.10 -13.70 12.15
CA GLY A 9 14.61 -13.62 13.52
C GLY A 9 14.92 -15.00 14.10
N ARG A 10 14.02 -15.97 13.95
CA ARG A 10 14.23 -17.34 14.42
C ARG A 10 15.40 -18.03 13.73
N ILE A 11 15.52 -17.90 12.42
CA ILE A 11 16.58 -18.58 11.64
C ILE A 11 17.96 -17.97 11.93
N THR A 12 18.01 -16.68 12.26
CA THR A 12 19.27 -15.95 12.51
C THR A 12 19.67 -15.88 13.99
N GLY A 13 18.82 -16.36 14.91
CA GLY A 13 19.06 -16.26 16.35
C GLY A 13 18.74 -14.89 16.95
N GLU A 14 18.02 -14.04 16.22
CA GLU A 14 17.69 -12.65 16.55
C GLU A 14 16.19 -12.50 16.92
N GLU A 15 15.62 -13.47 17.63
CA GLU A 15 14.19 -13.53 17.95
C GLU A 15 13.69 -12.33 18.78
N GLU A 16 14.50 -11.87 19.74
CA GLU A 16 14.16 -10.72 20.58
C GLU A 16 14.04 -9.44 19.75
N ASN A 17 15.02 -9.19 18.87
CA ASN A 17 15.03 -8.05 17.95
C ASN A 17 13.85 -8.09 16.97
N ALA A 18 13.57 -9.27 16.39
CA ALA A 18 12.43 -9.45 15.49
C ALA A 18 11.08 -9.21 16.20
N THR A 19 10.92 -9.72 17.42
CA THR A 19 9.70 -9.54 18.22
C THR A 19 9.49 -8.07 18.59
N ALA A 20 10.55 -7.38 19.03
CA ALA A 20 10.50 -5.96 19.34
C ALA A 20 10.12 -5.11 18.10
N LEU A 21 10.68 -5.43 16.93
CA LEU A 21 10.37 -4.76 15.68
C LEU A 21 8.91 -4.95 15.28
N VAL A 22 8.40 -6.20 15.30
CA VAL A 22 7.01 -6.51 14.96
C VAL A 22 6.04 -5.84 15.93
N ALA A 23 6.34 -5.82 17.23
CA ALA A 23 5.55 -5.13 18.23
C ALA A 23 5.47 -3.61 17.93
N ASN A 24 6.61 -2.99 17.61
CA ASN A 24 6.66 -1.57 17.26
C ASN A 24 5.87 -1.25 15.98
N MET A 25 6.03 -2.06 14.93
CA MET A 25 5.28 -1.90 13.67
C MET A 25 3.78 -2.04 13.89
N THR A 26 3.37 -3.07 14.63
CA THR A 26 1.95 -3.30 14.99
C THR A 26 1.38 -2.13 15.76
N GLN A 27 2.08 -1.65 16.79
CA GLN A 27 1.64 -0.50 17.56
C GLN A 27 1.47 0.74 16.69
N ARG A 28 2.42 1.03 15.79
CA ARG A 28 2.33 2.19 14.89
C ARG A 28 1.13 2.10 13.95
N MET A 29 0.83 0.92 13.42
CA MET A 29 -0.34 0.71 12.56
C MET A 29 -1.64 0.96 13.34
N GLU A 30 -1.76 0.44 14.55
CA GLU A 30 -2.93 0.66 15.40
C GLU A 30 -3.09 2.13 15.81
N GLU A 31 -1.99 2.84 16.11
CA GLU A 31 -2.03 4.28 16.37
C GLU A 31 -2.54 5.07 15.17
N ILE A 32 -2.12 4.70 13.95
CA ILE A 32 -2.60 5.35 12.72
C ILE A 32 -4.09 5.06 12.52
N LYS A 33 -4.51 3.80 12.58
CA LYS A 33 -5.94 3.42 12.47
C LYS A 33 -6.82 4.17 13.45
N ASN A 34 -6.36 4.33 14.69
CA ASN A 34 -7.10 5.07 15.71
C ASN A 34 -7.20 6.57 15.38
N LYS A 35 -6.14 7.17 14.86
CA LYS A 35 -6.13 8.59 14.43
C LYS A 35 -7.00 8.84 13.18
N THR A 36 -7.13 7.84 12.32
CA THR A 36 -7.85 7.95 11.04
C THR A 36 -9.27 7.39 11.09
N ARG A 37 -9.72 6.83 12.21
CA ARG A 37 -11.04 6.17 12.33
C ARG A 37 -12.21 7.05 11.92
N ASP A 38 -12.19 8.33 12.31
CA ASP A 38 -13.31 9.25 12.16
C ASP A 38 -13.10 10.27 11.02
N VAL A 39 -12.07 10.07 10.18
CA VAL A 39 -11.81 10.94 9.01
C VAL A 39 -12.63 10.50 7.81
N LYS A 40 -12.96 11.44 6.92
CA LYS A 40 -13.53 11.09 5.61
C LYS A 40 -12.52 10.22 4.87
N ARG A 41 -12.97 9.10 4.30
CA ARG A 41 -12.13 8.17 3.55
C ARG A 41 -12.03 8.62 2.09
N PRO A 42 -10.91 9.22 1.63
CA PRO A 42 -10.75 9.55 0.23
C PRO A 42 -10.51 8.27 -0.59
N THR A 43 -10.96 8.25 -1.84
CA THR A 43 -10.54 7.22 -2.79
C THR A 43 -9.11 7.49 -3.26
N VAL A 44 -8.26 6.48 -3.24
CA VAL A 44 -6.82 6.60 -3.53
C VAL A 44 -6.43 5.65 -4.65
N ALA A 45 -5.72 6.17 -5.64
CA ALA A 45 -5.05 5.37 -6.66
C ALA A 45 -3.54 5.39 -6.41
N HIS A 46 -2.93 4.22 -6.27
CA HIS A 46 -1.48 4.08 -6.31
C HIS A 46 -1.03 3.60 -7.69
N VAL A 47 -0.38 4.48 -8.45
CA VAL A 47 0.11 4.21 -9.79
C VAL A 47 1.59 3.88 -9.70
N THR A 48 2.05 2.76 -10.27
CA THR A 48 3.48 2.36 -10.34
C THR A 48 4.12 2.58 -11.72
N TRP A 49 3.33 2.78 -12.78
CA TRP A 49 3.81 3.07 -14.13
C TRP A 49 2.73 3.79 -14.94
N HIS A 50 3.12 4.55 -15.96
CA HIS A 50 2.22 5.46 -16.70
C HIS A 50 1.77 4.93 -18.07
N ASP A 51 2.54 4.05 -18.71
CA ASP A 51 2.17 3.48 -20.02
C ASP A 51 2.64 2.01 -20.18
N PRO A 52 1.74 1.03 -20.08
CA PRO A 52 0.33 1.17 -19.67
C PRO A 52 0.21 1.62 -18.20
N ILE A 53 -0.91 2.24 -17.82
CA ILE A 53 -1.14 2.69 -16.44
C ILE A 53 -1.21 1.46 -15.53
N TRP A 54 -0.22 1.31 -14.66
CA TRP A 54 -0.12 0.16 -13.77
C TRP A 54 -0.50 0.59 -12.35
N VAL A 55 -1.54 -0.03 -11.79
CA VAL A 55 -2.10 0.31 -10.48
C VAL A 55 -1.97 -0.83 -9.48
N ALA A 56 -1.93 -0.48 -8.20
CA ALA A 56 -2.02 -1.44 -7.11
C ALA A 56 -3.48 -1.76 -6.78
N GLY A 57 -3.88 -3.01 -6.93
CA GLY A 57 -5.19 -3.53 -6.55
C GLY A 57 -5.19 -4.21 -5.19
N SER A 58 -6.24 -4.97 -4.92
CA SER A 58 -6.45 -5.69 -3.66
C SER A 58 -5.35 -6.70 -3.35
N GLY A 59 -4.98 -6.80 -2.07
CA GLY A 59 -3.97 -7.75 -1.60
C GLY A 59 -2.52 -7.29 -1.79
N THR A 60 -2.30 -6.10 -2.35
CA THR A 60 -0.98 -5.46 -2.38
C THR A 60 -0.67 -4.78 -1.04
N VAL A 61 0.61 -4.52 -0.79
CA VAL A 61 1.03 -3.74 0.40
C VAL A 61 0.47 -2.30 0.33
N GLN A 62 0.37 -1.75 -0.88
CA GLN A 62 -0.17 -0.40 -1.12
C GLN A 62 -1.64 -0.31 -0.74
N ASP A 63 -2.42 -1.34 -1.08
CA ASP A 63 -3.82 -1.49 -0.68
C ASP A 63 -3.96 -1.47 0.85
N GLU A 64 -3.19 -2.31 1.55
CA GLU A 64 -3.19 -2.36 3.03
C GLU A 64 -2.79 -1.01 3.65
N VAL A 65 -1.76 -0.35 3.11
CA VAL A 65 -1.31 0.96 3.59
C VAL A 65 -2.36 2.05 3.37
N ILE A 66 -3.05 2.05 2.22
CA ILE A 66 -4.16 2.98 1.94
C ILE A 66 -5.27 2.79 2.97
N GLU A 67 -5.67 1.55 3.24
CA GLU A 67 -6.73 1.24 4.19
C GLU A 67 -6.38 1.64 5.62
N ILE A 68 -5.17 1.32 6.08
CA ILE A 68 -4.65 1.69 7.41
C ILE A 68 -4.62 3.21 7.56
N ALA A 69 -4.24 3.94 6.52
CA ALA A 69 -4.23 5.40 6.49
C ALA A 69 -5.64 6.03 6.44
N GLY A 70 -6.70 5.21 6.37
CA GLY A 70 -8.08 5.67 6.32
C GLY A 70 -8.59 6.00 4.93
N GLY A 71 -7.89 5.59 3.86
CA GLY A 71 -8.35 5.72 2.48
C GLY A 71 -9.09 4.47 1.98
N GLU A 72 -9.65 4.56 0.78
CA GLU A 72 -10.24 3.44 0.05
C GLU A 72 -9.48 3.27 -1.27
N ASN A 73 -9.01 2.07 -1.58
CA ASN A 73 -8.32 1.83 -2.84
C ASN A 73 -9.31 1.87 -4.01
N ALA A 74 -9.10 2.81 -4.94
CA ALA A 74 -9.94 3.00 -6.11
C ALA A 74 -9.95 1.79 -7.06
N PHE A 75 -8.92 0.94 -6.99
CA PHE A 75 -8.74 -0.24 -7.84
C PHE A 75 -8.76 -1.56 -7.05
N SER A 76 -9.44 -1.59 -5.91
CA SER A 76 -9.59 -2.80 -5.08
C SER A 76 -10.30 -3.96 -5.79
N ASP A 77 -11.01 -3.71 -6.89
CA ASP A 77 -11.61 -4.72 -7.77
C ASP A 77 -10.59 -5.48 -8.64
N ILE A 78 -9.38 -4.92 -8.79
CA ILE A 78 -8.25 -5.60 -9.40
C ILE A 78 -7.54 -6.42 -8.32
N LYS A 79 -7.14 -7.65 -8.64
CA LYS A 79 -6.34 -8.47 -7.73
C LYS A 79 -4.85 -8.22 -7.97
N ASP A 80 -4.08 -8.11 -6.89
CA ASP A 80 -2.63 -7.86 -6.92
C ASP A 80 -2.31 -6.59 -7.74
N TRP A 81 -1.48 -6.68 -8.76
CA TRP A 81 -1.11 -5.56 -9.62
C TRP A 81 -1.74 -5.72 -11.00
N GLY A 82 -2.30 -4.64 -11.56
CA GLY A 82 -2.96 -4.70 -12.86
C GLY A 82 -2.84 -3.42 -13.66
N THR A 83 -2.92 -3.57 -14.99
CA THR A 83 -2.95 -2.44 -15.92
C THR A 83 -4.38 -2.01 -16.20
N VAL A 84 -4.63 -0.71 -16.23
CA VAL A 84 -5.94 -0.13 -16.57
C VAL A 84 -5.82 0.79 -17.78
N SER A 85 -6.91 0.97 -18.52
CA SER A 85 -6.94 1.98 -19.59
C SER A 85 -7.02 3.39 -19.01
N LEU A 86 -6.70 4.40 -19.83
CA LEU A 86 -6.89 5.79 -19.44
C LEU A 86 -8.36 6.11 -19.17
N GLU A 87 -9.26 5.56 -19.97
CA GLU A 87 -10.71 5.74 -19.81
C GLU A 87 -11.21 5.14 -18.49
N GLU A 88 -10.77 3.92 -18.13
CA GLU A 88 -11.09 3.29 -16.86
C GLU A 88 -10.55 4.10 -15.68
N PHE A 89 -9.31 4.60 -15.80
CA PHE A 89 -8.70 5.43 -14.76
C PHE A 89 -9.47 6.74 -14.54
N ILE A 90 -9.92 7.38 -15.63
CA ILE A 90 -10.74 8.60 -15.56
C ILE A 90 -12.13 8.29 -14.97
N ASP A 91 -12.75 7.18 -15.35
CA ASP A 91 -14.07 6.76 -14.83
C ASP A 91 -14.03 6.49 -13.32
N LYS A 92 -12.95 5.88 -12.83
CA LYS A 92 -12.73 5.67 -11.38
C LYS A 92 -12.56 6.96 -10.58
N ASN A 93 -12.06 8.03 -11.20
CA ASN A 93 -11.95 9.38 -10.64
C ASN A 93 -11.51 9.43 -9.15
N PRO A 94 -10.29 8.95 -8.81
CA PRO A 94 -9.81 8.91 -7.42
C PRO A 94 -9.60 10.33 -6.83
N ASP A 95 -9.94 10.53 -5.56
CA ASP A 95 -9.70 11.79 -4.83
C ASP A 95 -8.20 12.10 -4.71
N VAL A 96 -7.35 11.06 -4.60
CA VAL A 96 -5.90 11.16 -4.42
C VAL A 96 -5.18 10.23 -5.38
N ILE A 97 -4.15 10.74 -6.05
CA ILE A 97 -3.24 9.94 -6.88
C ILE A 97 -1.86 9.95 -6.23
N ILE A 98 -1.36 8.76 -5.89
CA ILE A 98 0.00 8.53 -5.38
C ILE A 98 0.83 7.93 -6.51
N VAL A 99 1.97 8.57 -6.80
CA VAL A 99 2.97 8.10 -7.77
C VAL A 99 4.30 7.92 -7.05
N SER A 100 5.05 6.87 -7.40
CA SER A 100 6.39 6.69 -6.83
C SER A 100 7.39 7.65 -7.47
N VAL A 101 8.46 7.94 -6.73
CA VAL A 101 9.62 8.66 -7.25
C VAL A 101 10.29 7.85 -8.36
N GLY A 102 10.60 8.50 -9.49
CA GLY A 102 11.17 7.85 -10.68
C GLY A 102 10.15 7.41 -11.73
N HIS A 103 8.87 7.71 -11.54
CA HIS A 103 7.85 7.45 -12.56
C HIS A 103 8.08 8.30 -13.81
N GLY A 104 8.29 7.63 -14.94
CA GLY A 104 8.44 8.29 -16.24
C GLY A 104 9.86 8.76 -16.60
N VAL A 105 10.88 8.44 -15.80
CA VAL A 105 12.28 8.58 -16.27
C VAL A 105 12.60 7.42 -17.22
N VAL A 106 12.48 7.69 -18.51
CA VAL A 106 13.08 6.88 -19.57
C VAL A 106 14.54 7.31 -19.69
N GLY A 107 15.46 6.49 -19.21
CA GLY A 107 16.90 6.65 -19.43
C GLY A 107 17.72 7.00 -18.18
N MET A 108 18.44 6.00 -17.68
CA MET A 108 19.89 6.14 -17.48
C MET A 108 20.58 5.61 -18.73
#